data_AF-A0A0H3ZSI2-F1
#
_entry.id   AF-A0A0H3ZSI2-F1
#
_cell.length_a   1.000
_cell.length_b   1.000
_cell.length_c   1.000
_cell.angle_alpha   90.00
_cell.angle_beta   90.00
_cell.angle_gamma   90.00
#
_symmetry.space_group_name_H-M   'P 1'
#
loop_
_entity.id
_entity.type
_entity.pdbx_description
1 polymer ?
#
loop_
_entity_poly.entity_id
_entity_poly.type
_entity_poly.pdbx_seq_one_letter_code
_entity_poly.pdbx_strand_id
1 'polypeptide(L)'
;MNTRVYIDGYNLYYGCLKKSPYKWLDLKALFESQILPSVYHENSTPQLLNQGIKFFTAKIVEKAALDTNSTKDQETYHNALQKHLGDDLCLYEGYYAVNKVHVYQVQGNTLPRDCDRVEIWKLEEKQSDVNLATEALFDVVTQQDLEQIVYVSNDTDIAASMIKVREYNKIRVIQGWSQVRIGLVIPTKPATDPDDEETRRANKTLSELADWTVKHITKEWLEKSQLPHKVPNGRRPATIPTSWHPESEMFALVMEELGKVHSLSESWQWLATTKPNIDGLIDLTLVTPLDALRTTEGAIGVYDHAKAYVEYKINKQN
;
A
#
# COMPACT_ATOMS: atom_id res chain seq x y z
N MET A 1 16.67 17.59 -4.09
CA MET A 1 16.80 17.06 -2.73
C MET A 1 16.87 15.54 -2.76
N ASN A 2 18.04 14.96 -2.54
CA ASN A 2 18.28 13.52 -2.45
C ASN A 2 17.52 12.91 -1.27
N THR A 3 16.54 12.06 -1.57
CA THR A 3 15.54 11.58 -0.62
C THR A 3 15.54 10.05 -0.51
N ARG A 4 15.36 9.54 0.71
CA ARG A 4 14.96 8.14 0.99
C ARG A 4 13.67 8.10 1.81
N VAL A 5 12.81 7.13 1.52
CA VAL A 5 11.51 6.94 2.17
C VAL A 5 11.51 5.62 2.92
N TYR A 6 11.12 5.65 4.19
CA TYR A 6 11.10 4.52 5.11
C TYR A 6 9.65 4.23 5.47
N ILE A 7 9.13 3.13 4.94
CA ILE A 7 7.71 2.81 4.97
C ILE A 7 7.45 1.69 5.96
N ASP A 8 6.72 2.02 7.02
CA ASP A 8 6.11 1.05 7.91
C ASP A 8 4.89 0.44 7.21
N GLY A 9 5.04 -0.78 6.71
CA GLY A 9 4.05 -1.43 5.89
C GLY A 9 2.78 -1.80 6.62
N TYR A 10 2.84 -2.03 7.93
CA TYR A 10 1.65 -2.33 8.72
C TYR A 10 0.90 -1.08 9.11
N ASN A 11 1.61 0.00 9.46
CA ASN A 11 0.97 1.29 9.66
C ASN A 11 0.30 1.77 8.38
N LEU A 12 0.97 1.62 7.23
CA LEU A 12 0.39 1.89 5.91
C LEU A 12 -0.84 1.02 5.62
N TYR A 13 -0.71 -0.30 5.79
CA TYR A 13 -1.80 -1.22 5.52
C TYR A 13 -3.02 -0.92 6.38
N TYR A 14 -2.87 -0.94 7.70
CA TYR A 14 -4.00 -0.73 8.61
C TYR A 14 -4.51 0.71 8.63
N GLY A 15 -3.69 1.68 8.25
CA GLY A 15 -4.05 3.09 8.31
C GLY A 15 -4.81 3.60 7.08
N CYS A 16 -4.51 3.12 5.87
CA CYS A 16 -5.22 3.57 4.67
C CYS A 16 -5.50 2.52 3.57
N LEU A 17 -4.93 1.32 3.64
CA LEU A 17 -5.14 0.28 2.60
C LEU A 17 -6.15 -0.81 3.00
N LYS A 18 -6.29 -1.09 4.29
CA LYS A 18 -7.24 -2.09 4.80
C LYS A 18 -8.66 -1.62 4.45
N LYS A 19 -9.46 -2.56 3.93
CA LYS A 19 -10.81 -2.31 3.39
C LYS A 19 -10.86 -1.32 2.21
N SER A 20 -9.74 -1.00 1.56
CA SER A 20 -9.75 -0.26 0.30
C SER A 20 -9.35 -1.17 -0.86
N PRO A 21 -9.71 -0.84 -2.11
CA PRO A 21 -9.21 -1.57 -3.28
C PRO A 21 -7.75 -1.22 -3.60
N TYR A 22 -7.18 -0.17 -3.00
CA TYR A 22 -5.89 0.40 -3.45
C TYR A 22 -4.63 -0.31 -2.92
N LYS A 23 -4.72 -1.61 -2.67
CA LYS A 23 -3.63 -2.43 -2.10
C LYS A 23 -2.55 -2.77 -3.14
N TRP A 24 -2.85 -2.66 -4.44
CA TRP A 24 -1.91 -2.90 -5.55
C TRP A 24 -1.06 -1.65 -5.84
N LEU A 25 -0.40 -1.15 -4.80
CA LEU A 25 0.18 0.19 -4.77
C LEU A 25 1.61 0.24 -5.34
N ASP A 26 1.88 1.16 -6.24
CA ASP A 26 3.23 1.55 -6.64
C ASP A 26 3.76 2.57 -5.62
N LEU A 27 4.56 2.08 -4.67
CA LEU A 27 5.13 2.92 -3.62
C LEU A 27 5.99 4.05 -4.19
N LYS A 28 6.77 3.79 -5.25
CA LYS A 28 7.62 4.83 -5.85
C LYS A 28 6.75 5.93 -6.47
N ALA A 29 5.75 5.56 -7.26
CA ALA A 29 4.82 6.52 -7.86
C ALA A 29 4.08 7.34 -6.80
N LEU A 30 3.66 6.71 -5.69
CA LEU A 30 3.00 7.41 -4.59
C LEU A 30 3.87 8.54 -4.01
N PHE A 31 5.15 8.28 -3.76
CA PHE A 31 6.04 9.29 -3.21
C PHE A 31 6.51 10.30 -4.25
N GLU A 32 7.00 9.84 -5.40
CA GLU A 32 7.57 10.73 -6.42
C GLU A 32 6.54 11.61 -7.10
N SER A 33 5.36 11.08 -7.39
CA SER A 33 4.36 11.77 -8.21
C SER A 33 3.25 12.44 -7.41
N GLN A 34 3.00 12.02 -6.16
CA GLN A 34 1.89 12.54 -5.36
C GLN A 34 2.37 13.24 -4.08
N ILE A 35 2.97 12.50 -3.14
CA ILE A 35 3.24 13.00 -1.79
C ILE A 35 4.33 14.07 -1.80
N LEU A 36 5.49 13.80 -2.37
CA LEU A 36 6.61 14.74 -2.34
C LEU A 36 6.29 16.06 -3.10
N PRO A 37 5.67 16.04 -4.30
CA PRO A 37 5.20 17.25 -4.96
C PRO A 37 4.16 18.05 -4.16
N SER A 38 3.37 17.41 -3.30
CA SER A 38 2.40 18.11 -2.45
C SER A 38 3.03 18.95 -1.34
N VAL A 39 4.30 18.66 -0.99
CA VAL A 39 5.06 19.36 0.05
C VAL A 39 5.96 20.45 -0.54
N TYR A 40 6.50 20.22 -1.75
CA TYR A 40 7.52 21.07 -2.36
C TYR A 40 7.01 21.75 -3.62
N HIS A 41 7.00 23.09 -3.62
CA HIS A 41 6.70 23.89 -4.81
C HIS A 41 7.96 24.54 -5.40
N GLU A 42 8.14 24.34 -6.71
CA GLU A 42 8.96 25.06 -7.70
C GLU A 42 10.48 25.26 -7.48
N ASN A 43 11.00 25.27 -6.25
CA ASN A 43 12.40 25.64 -5.96
C ASN A 43 13.27 24.53 -5.35
N SER A 44 12.70 23.35 -5.09
CA SER A 44 13.44 22.17 -4.63
C SER A 44 12.69 20.92 -5.03
N THR A 45 13.11 20.27 -6.11
CA THR A 45 12.53 19.00 -6.53
C THR A 45 13.18 17.88 -5.73
N PRO A 46 12.44 17.18 -4.85
CA PRO A 46 12.96 15.96 -4.24
C PRO A 46 13.13 14.89 -5.33
N GLN A 47 14.24 14.16 -5.25
CA GLN A 47 14.52 13.00 -6.10
C GLN A 47 14.81 11.81 -5.19
N LEU A 48 14.23 10.66 -5.50
CA LEU A 48 14.59 9.44 -4.79
C LEU A 48 15.97 8.98 -5.25
N LEU A 49 16.80 8.60 -4.29
CA LEU A 49 18.07 7.94 -4.57
C LEU A 49 17.85 6.49 -5.02
N ASN A 50 18.90 5.82 -5.50
CA ASN A 50 18.91 4.36 -5.56
C ASN A 50 18.61 3.80 -4.16
N GLN A 51 17.82 2.72 -4.09
CA GLN A 51 17.23 2.20 -2.85
C GLN A 51 16.41 3.26 -2.11
N GLY A 52 15.75 4.14 -2.88
CA GLY A 52 15.01 5.29 -2.39
C GLY A 52 13.73 4.91 -1.65
N ILE A 53 13.18 3.73 -1.91
CA ILE A 53 12.04 3.17 -1.19
C ILE A 53 12.53 2.01 -0.32
N LYS A 54 12.42 2.17 1.00
CA LYS A 54 12.69 1.12 1.99
C LYS A 54 11.36 0.70 2.64
N PHE A 55 10.90 -0.50 2.34
CA PHE A 55 9.61 -1.03 2.78
C PHE A 55 9.80 -2.10 3.86
N PHE A 56 9.29 -1.84 5.06
CA PHE A 56 9.42 -2.69 6.24
C PHE A 56 8.09 -3.36 6.53
N THR A 57 8.07 -4.69 6.58
CA THR A 57 6.84 -5.47 6.77
C THR A 57 7.14 -6.82 7.40
N ALA A 58 6.14 -7.68 7.56
CA ALA A 58 6.27 -9.05 8.00
C ALA A 58 5.34 -9.95 7.17
N LYS A 59 5.76 -11.20 6.95
CA LYS A 59 4.93 -12.17 6.21
C LYS A 59 3.71 -12.56 7.03
N ILE A 60 2.53 -12.49 6.42
CA ILE A 60 1.29 -12.97 7.01
C ILE A 60 1.46 -14.47 7.34
N VAL A 61 1.03 -14.85 8.54
CA VAL A 61 1.06 -16.25 8.96
C VAL A 61 -0.26 -16.90 8.60
N GLU A 62 -0.20 -17.94 7.78
CA GLU A 62 -1.37 -18.69 7.31
C GLU A 62 -2.33 -19.12 8.43
N LYS A 63 -1.79 -19.68 9.53
CA LYS A 63 -2.60 -20.12 10.69
C LYS A 63 -3.39 -19.01 11.39
N ALA A 64 -3.09 -17.76 11.07
CA ALA A 64 -3.70 -16.58 11.67
C ALA A 64 -4.34 -15.65 10.63
N ALA A 65 -4.35 -16.07 9.35
CA ALA A 65 -4.98 -15.34 8.27
C ALA A 65 -6.50 -15.49 8.35
N LEU A 66 -7.23 -14.38 8.16
CA LEU A 66 -8.70 -14.38 8.12
C LEU A 66 -9.24 -14.84 6.77
N ASP A 67 -8.52 -14.54 5.69
CA ASP A 67 -8.83 -14.98 4.33
C ASP A 67 -7.73 -15.93 3.85
N THR A 68 -8.15 -17.07 3.32
CA THR A 68 -7.33 -18.12 2.68
C THR A 68 -6.37 -17.60 1.62
N ASN A 69 -6.67 -16.48 0.94
CA ASN A 69 -5.81 -15.90 -0.09
C ASN A 69 -4.81 -14.87 0.45
N SER A 70 -4.92 -14.44 1.72
CA SER A 70 -4.13 -13.31 2.25
C SER A 70 -2.63 -13.47 2.07
N THR A 71 -2.11 -14.67 2.33
CA THR A 71 -0.68 -15.00 2.21
C THR A 71 -0.21 -14.91 0.75
N LYS A 72 -1.00 -15.52 -0.15
CA LYS A 72 -0.73 -15.53 -1.59
C LYS A 72 -0.84 -14.12 -2.20
N ASP A 73 -1.83 -13.34 -1.79
CA ASP A 73 -2.03 -11.98 -2.29
C ASP A 73 -0.88 -11.06 -1.84
N GLN A 74 -0.44 -11.18 -0.58
CA GLN A 74 0.75 -10.45 -0.09
C GLN A 74 2.01 -10.86 -0.85
N GLU A 75 2.27 -12.16 -1.01
CA GLU A 75 3.42 -12.65 -1.77
C GLU A 75 3.38 -12.18 -3.23
N THR A 76 2.20 -12.19 -3.86
CA THR A 76 2.00 -11.69 -5.22
C THR A 76 2.34 -10.21 -5.32
N TYR A 77 1.90 -9.40 -4.35
CA TYR A 77 2.22 -7.98 -4.29
C TYR A 77 3.71 -7.71 -4.04
N HIS A 78 4.34 -8.37 -3.07
CA HIS A 78 5.77 -8.18 -2.78
C HIS A 78 6.63 -8.55 -4.00
N ASN A 79 6.31 -9.66 -4.66
CA ASN A 79 7.01 -10.06 -5.89
C ASN A 79 6.81 -9.07 -7.02
N ALA A 80 5.59 -8.57 -7.22
CA ALA A 80 5.31 -7.55 -8.23
C ALA A 80 6.09 -6.26 -7.94
N LEU A 81 6.05 -5.77 -6.70
CA LEU A 81 6.72 -4.56 -6.29
C LEU A 81 8.25 -4.67 -6.47
N GLN A 82 8.86 -5.78 -6.05
CA GLN A 82 10.28 -6.06 -6.25
C GLN A 82 10.69 -6.07 -7.72
N LYS A 83 9.87 -6.66 -8.60
CA LYS A 83 10.17 -6.70 -10.03
C LYS A 83 9.95 -5.36 -10.73
N HIS A 84 8.93 -4.62 -10.31
CA HIS A 84 8.60 -3.33 -10.88
C HIS A 84 9.63 -2.26 -10.51
N LEU A 85 10.08 -2.24 -9.26
CA LEU A 85 11.01 -1.22 -8.75
C LEU A 85 12.49 -1.62 -8.87
N GLY A 86 12.80 -2.92 -8.93
CA GLY A 86 14.19 -3.38 -9.03
C GLY A 86 15.07 -2.82 -7.90
N ASP A 87 16.18 -2.18 -8.27
CA ASP A 87 17.16 -1.62 -7.33
C ASP A 87 16.63 -0.42 -6.53
N ASP A 88 15.52 0.21 -6.96
CA ASP A 88 14.92 1.34 -6.24
C ASP A 88 14.22 0.92 -4.94
N LEU A 89 13.99 -0.38 -4.73
CA LEU A 89 13.32 -0.95 -3.56
C LEU A 89 14.25 -1.80 -2.68
N CYS A 90 14.25 -1.51 -1.39
CA CYS A 90 14.68 -2.46 -0.35
C CYS A 90 13.46 -2.98 0.41
N LEU A 91 13.20 -4.29 0.35
CA LEU A 91 12.15 -4.96 1.13
C LEU A 91 12.77 -5.63 2.37
N TYR A 92 12.33 -5.24 3.56
CA TYR A 92 12.75 -5.83 4.83
C TYR A 92 11.58 -6.60 5.43
N GLU A 93 11.74 -7.93 5.51
CA GLU A 93 10.72 -8.83 6.04
C GLU A 93 11.09 -9.27 7.46
N GLY A 94 10.36 -8.76 8.45
CA GLY A 94 10.29 -9.32 9.79
C GLY A 94 9.39 -10.55 9.84
N TYR A 95 8.90 -10.89 11.03
CA TYR A 95 8.06 -12.07 11.24
C TYR A 95 7.00 -11.82 12.30
N TYR A 96 5.99 -12.69 12.33
CA TYR A 96 5.01 -12.72 13.41
C TYR A 96 5.33 -13.78 14.45
N ALA A 97 5.33 -13.36 15.70
CA ALA A 97 5.20 -14.27 16.82
C ALA A 97 3.72 -14.56 17.06
N VAL A 98 3.32 -15.82 17.00
CA VAL A 98 1.95 -16.27 17.30
C VAL A 98 2.00 -17.15 18.55
N ASN A 99 1.62 -16.58 19.68
CA ASN A 99 1.76 -17.18 21.00
C ASN A 99 0.41 -17.26 21.70
N LYS A 100 0.21 -18.33 22.49
CA LYS A 100 -0.85 -18.35 23.50
C LYS A 100 -0.39 -17.54 24.70
N VAL A 101 -1.20 -16.59 25.14
CA VAL A 101 -0.89 -15.75 26.30
C VAL A 101 -2.12 -15.60 27.18
N HIS A 102 -1.89 -15.33 28.46
CA HIS A 102 -2.95 -14.97 29.41
C HIS A 102 -2.98 -13.45 29.56
N VAL A 103 -4.09 -12.82 29.20
CA VAL A 103 -4.29 -11.36 29.34
C VAL A 103 -5.42 -11.07 30.32
N TYR A 104 -5.36 -9.91 30.96
CA TYR A 104 -6.45 -9.44 31.82
C TYR A 104 -7.68 -9.10 30.99
N GLN A 105 -8.82 -9.70 31.35
CA GLN A 105 -10.11 -9.39 30.74
C GLN A 105 -10.60 -8.02 31.22
N VAL A 106 -11.20 -7.22 30.33
CA VAL A 106 -11.81 -5.96 30.72
C VAL A 106 -13.07 -6.23 31.55
N GLN A 107 -13.14 -5.70 32.78
CA GLN A 107 -14.23 -5.93 33.73
C GLN A 107 -14.71 -4.62 34.35
N GLY A 108 -15.50 -3.85 33.59
CA GLY A 108 -16.00 -2.54 34.02
C GLY A 108 -14.86 -1.57 34.34
N ASN A 109 -14.89 -0.97 35.53
CA ASN A 109 -13.88 -0.03 36.01
C ASN A 109 -12.78 -0.69 36.86
N THR A 110 -12.74 -2.03 36.90
CA THR A 110 -11.72 -2.78 37.65
C THR A 110 -10.34 -2.54 37.04
N LEU A 111 -9.34 -2.31 37.89
CA LEU A 111 -7.96 -2.14 37.41
C LEU A 111 -7.47 -3.46 36.79
N PRO A 112 -6.67 -3.43 35.70
CA PRO A 112 -6.24 -4.65 35.02
C PRO A 112 -5.65 -5.70 35.94
N ARG A 113 -4.87 -5.30 36.96
CA ARG A 113 -4.24 -6.23 37.92
C ARG A 113 -5.24 -7.03 38.77
N ASP A 114 -6.46 -6.53 38.91
CA ASP A 114 -7.53 -7.09 39.74
C ASP A 114 -8.59 -7.81 38.89
N CYS A 115 -8.42 -7.87 37.57
CA CYS A 115 -9.30 -8.59 36.65
C CYS A 115 -8.91 -10.07 36.49
N ASP A 116 -9.88 -10.90 36.08
CA ASP A 116 -9.60 -12.27 35.65
C ASP A 116 -8.70 -12.31 34.41
N ARG A 117 -7.99 -13.44 34.23
CA ARG A 117 -7.17 -13.68 33.05
C ARG A 117 -7.86 -14.66 32.09
N VAL A 118 -7.76 -14.38 30.80
CA VAL A 118 -8.25 -15.24 29.71
C VAL A 118 -7.11 -15.65 28.79
N GLU A 119 -7.14 -16.89 28.29
CA GLU A 119 -6.20 -17.36 27.27
C GLU A 119 -6.62 -16.81 25.90
N ILE A 120 -5.70 -16.14 25.22
CA ILE A 120 -5.88 -15.62 23.86
C ILE A 120 -4.70 -16.02 22.96
N TRP A 121 -4.93 -15.99 21.66
CA TRP A 121 -3.85 -15.96 20.67
C TRP A 121 -3.37 -14.52 20.49
N LYS A 122 -2.12 -14.25 20.89
CA LYS A 122 -1.44 -12.98 20.60
C LYS A 122 -0.63 -13.14 19.31
N LEU A 123 -1.00 -12.37 18.30
CA LEU A 123 -0.22 -12.16 17.09
C LEU A 123 0.55 -10.87 17.28
N GLU A 124 1.87 -10.93 17.16
CA GLU A 124 2.73 -9.75 17.35
C GLU A 124 3.76 -9.70 16.25
N GLU A 125 3.78 -8.59 15.51
CA GLU A 125 4.82 -8.30 14.54
C GLU A 125 6.15 -8.05 15.27
N LYS A 126 7.25 -8.51 14.68
CA LYS A 126 8.60 -8.36 15.23
C LYS A 126 9.55 -7.86 14.15
N GLN A 127 10.58 -7.16 14.60
CA GLN A 127 11.73 -6.64 13.84
C GLN A 127 11.49 -5.46 12.90
N SER A 128 10.29 -5.26 12.36
CA SER A 128 10.01 -4.19 11.39
C SER A 128 10.38 -2.79 11.90
N ASP A 129 9.91 -2.41 13.10
CA ASP A 129 10.18 -1.09 13.69
C ASP A 129 11.67 -0.87 13.95
N VAL A 130 12.34 -1.91 14.47
CA VAL A 130 13.78 -1.88 14.77
C VAL A 130 14.59 -1.76 13.49
N ASN A 131 14.25 -2.53 12.46
CA ASN A 131 14.89 -2.45 11.15
C ASN A 131 14.69 -1.08 10.52
N LEU A 132 13.47 -0.53 10.58
CA LEU A 132 13.13 0.78 10.05
C LEU A 132 13.96 1.89 10.70
N ALA A 133 14.00 1.92 12.03
CA ALA A 133 14.78 2.90 12.79
C ALA A 133 16.30 2.75 12.51
N THR A 134 16.79 1.51 12.46
CA THR A 134 18.21 1.22 12.25
C THR A 134 18.66 1.62 10.85
N GLU A 135 17.90 1.26 9.81
CA GLU A 135 18.21 1.59 8.43
C GLU A 135 18.18 3.10 8.19
N ALA A 136 17.18 3.80 8.75
CA ALA A 136 17.09 5.25 8.62
C ALA A 136 18.28 5.97 9.26
N LEU A 137 18.67 5.55 10.47
CA LEU A 137 19.85 6.12 11.13
C LEU A 137 21.14 5.76 10.40
N PHE A 138 21.29 4.51 9.95
CA PHE A 138 22.48 4.05 9.22
C PHE A 138 22.69 4.89 7.96
N ASP A 139 21.64 5.06 7.16
CA ASP A 139 21.69 5.87 5.94
C ASP A 139 22.06 7.34 6.24
N VAL A 140 21.51 7.93 7.30
CA VAL A 140 21.87 9.29 7.74
C VAL A 140 23.34 9.39 8.17
N VAL A 141 23.90 8.33 8.73
CA VAL A 141 25.30 8.32 9.18
C VAL A 141 26.26 8.11 8.02
N THR A 142 25.92 7.23 7.06
CA THR A 142 26.86 6.79 6.02
C THR A 142 26.71 7.53 4.70
N GLN A 143 25.53 8.08 4.39
CA GLN A 143 25.24 8.70 3.10
C GLN A 143 25.44 10.22 3.17
N GLN A 144 26.55 10.70 2.60
CA GLN A 144 26.95 12.12 2.68
C GLN A 144 26.03 13.05 1.89
N ASP A 145 25.59 12.62 0.70
CA ASP A 145 24.72 13.38 -0.20
C ASP A 145 23.23 13.19 0.11
N LEU A 146 22.86 12.46 1.18
CA LEU A 146 21.48 12.37 1.63
C LEU A 146 21.04 13.72 2.20
N GLU A 147 19.96 14.27 1.66
CA GLU A 147 19.42 15.58 2.04
C GLU A 147 18.08 15.46 2.76
N GLN A 148 17.38 14.34 2.59
CA GLN A 148 16.09 14.10 3.22
C GLN A 148 15.85 12.62 3.49
N ILE A 149 15.23 12.36 4.64
CA ILE A 149 14.55 11.10 4.92
C ILE A 149 13.06 11.36 5.16
N VAL A 150 12.21 10.43 4.76
CA VAL A 150 10.76 10.50 5.00
C VAL A 150 10.33 9.25 5.75
N TYR A 151 9.83 9.42 6.96
CA TYR A 151 9.19 8.34 7.71
C TYR A 151 7.71 8.25 7.34
N VAL A 152 7.23 7.05 7.08
CA VAL A 152 5.82 6.79 6.78
C VAL A 152 5.27 5.87 7.86
N SER A 153 4.88 6.46 8.99
CA SER A 153 4.33 5.75 10.14
C SER A 153 3.58 6.74 11.05
N ASN A 154 2.68 6.19 11.87
CA ASN A 154 2.03 6.87 12.98
C ASN A 154 2.42 6.24 14.33
N ASP A 155 3.41 5.34 14.34
CA ASP A 155 3.91 4.70 15.54
C ASP A 155 4.87 5.64 16.31
N THR A 156 4.61 5.84 17.60
CA THR A 156 5.45 6.68 18.45
C THR A 156 6.84 6.10 18.68
N ASP A 157 7.04 4.81 18.49
CA ASP A 157 8.31 4.15 18.75
C ASP A 157 9.41 4.64 17.78
N ILE A 158 9.03 5.20 16.61
CA ILE A 158 10.00 5.80 15.68
C ILE A 158 10.62 7.10 16.21
N ALA A 159 10.00 7.76 17.20
CA ALA A 159 10.43 9.06 17.71
C ALA A 159 11.89 9.05 18.16
N ALA A 160 12.34 7.94 18.77
CA ALA A 160 13.73 7.77 19.18
C ALA A 160 14.70 7.91 17.98
N SER A 161 14.37 7.32 16.84
CA SER A 161 15.17 7.45 15.60
C SER A 161 15.21 8.89 15.12
N MET A 162 14.05 9.57 15.04
CA MET A 162 13.96 10.97 14.61
C MET A 162 14.80 11.89 15.49
N ILE A 163 14.75 11.70 16.82
CA ILE A 163 15.57 12.45 17.77
C ILE A 163 17.06 12.25 17.47
N LYS A 164 17.50 11.00 17.25
CA LYS A 164 18.91 10.71 16.91
C LYS A 164 19.36 11.31 15.59
N VAL A 165 18.50 11.34 14.57
CA VAL A 165 18.79 12.05 13.32
C VAL A 165 18.99 13.56 13.56
N ARG A 166 18.11 14.20 14.34
CA ARG A 166 18.26 15.63 14.69
C ARG A 166 19.53 15.91 15.49
N GLU A 167 19.89 15.04 16.41
CA GLU A 167 21.15 15.13 17.15
C GLU A 167 22.36 15.00 16.22
N TYR A 168 22.36 14.00 15.34
CA TYR A 168 23.46 13.73 14.41
C TYR A 168 23.61 14.81 13.34
N ASN A 169 22.53 15.50 12.95
CA ASN A 169 22.61 16.67 12.06
C ASN A 169 23.57 17.75 12.57
N LYS A 170 23.77 17.89 13.89
CA LYS A 170 24.78 18.81 14.45
C LYS A 170 26.20 18.37 14.08
N ILE A 171 26.46 17.06 14.07
CA ILE A 171 27.74 16.47 13.70
C ILE A 171 27.95 16.58 12.18
N ARG A 172 26.93 16.30 11.36
CA ARG A 172 26.99 16.44 9.90
C ARG A 172 27.46 17.84 9.48
N VAL A 173 26.91 18.88 10.09
CA VAL A 173 27.31 20.28 9.81
C VAL A 173 28.77 20.54 10.16
N ILE A 174 29.25 20.03 11.31
CA ILE A 174 30.67 20.17 11.71
C ILE A 174 31.59 19.45 10.71
N GLN A 175 31.13 18.34 10.12
CA GLN A 175 31.85 17.59 9.08
C GLN A 175 31.74 18.23 7.67
N GLY A 176 31.04 19.34 7.53
CA GLY A 176 30.84 20.03 6.25
C GLY A 176 29.75 19.40 5.37
N TRP A 177 28.93 18.49 5.89
CA TRP A 177 27.80 17.91 5.17
C TRP A 177 26.52 18.72 5.40
N SER A 178 25.57 18.61 4.48
CA SER A 178 24.23 19.16 4.66
C SER A 178 23.49 18.46 5.80
N GLN A 179 22.61 19.21 6.47
CA GLN A 179 21.63 18.63 7.39
C GLN A 179 20.62 17.79 6.59
N VAL A 180 20.23 16.66 7.16
CA VAL A 180 19.16 15.84 6.62
C VAL A 180 17.83 16.37 7.12
N ARG A 181 16.93 16.76 6.20
CA ARG A 181 15.54 17.07 6.53
C ARG A 181 14.76 15.81 6.88
N ILE A 182 13.86 15.92 7.85
CA ILE A 182 13.00 14.84 8.31
C ILE A 182 11.57 15.13 7.85
N GLY A 183 11.08 14.36 6.89
CA GLY A 183 9.68 14.31 6.53
C GLY A 183 8.91 13.26 7.32
N LEU A 184 7.64 13.51 7.58
CA LEU A 184 6.72 12.55 8.17
C LEU A 184 5.45 12.44 7.33
N VAL A 185 5.06 11.22 7.01
CA VAL A 185 3.77 10.91 6.40
C VAL A 185 3.04 10.00 7.36
N ILE A 186 1.88 10.46 7.80
CA ILE A 186 0.99 9.68 8.66
C ILE A 186 0.03 8.96 7.70
N PRO A 187 0.13 7.61 7.57
CA PRO A 187 -0.60 6.90 6.53
C PRO A 187 -2.04 6.59 6.99
N THR A 188 -2.83 7.63 7.24
CA THR A 188 -4.24 7.54 7.61
C THR A 188 -5.12 8.06 6.47
N LYS A 189 -6.40 7.69 6.49
CA LYS A 189 -7.41 8.29 5.60
C LYS A 189 -7.81 9.69 6.08
N PRO A 190 -8.34 10.56 5.20
CA PRO A 190 -8.95 11.82 5.62
C PRO A 190 -10.15 11.59 6.56
N ALA A 191 -10.35 12.47 7.54
CA ALA A 191 -11.44 12.35 8.52
C ALA A 191 -12.87 12.42 7.92
N THR A 192 -12.99 12.81 6.65
CA THR A 192 -14.24 12.87 5.90
C THR A 192 -14.55 11.59 5.13
N ASP A 193 -13.72 10.55 5.26
CA ASP A 193 -13.95 9.26 4.60
C ASP A 193 -15.06 8.50 5.34
N PRO A 194 -16.21 8.23 4.70
CA PRO A 194 -17.38 7.61 5.34
C PRO A 194 -17.15 6.17 5.80
N ASP A 195 -16.08 5.51 5.31
CA ASP A 195 -15.75 4.11 5.67
C ASP A 195 -14.83 4.01 6.90
N ASP A 196 -14.53 5.13 7.58
CA ASP A 196 -13.65 5.17 8.74
C ASP A 196 -14.43 5.27 10.07
N GLU A 197 -14.83 4.11 10.61
CA GLU A 197 -15.46 4.02 11.94
C GLU A 197 -14.52 4.48 13.08
N GLU A 198 -13.22 4.63 12.83
CA GLU A 198 -12.21 4.88 13.86
C GLU A 198 -11.07 5.75 13.32
N THR A 199 -11.38 7.01 12.95
CA THR A 199 -10.40 7.99 12.46
C THR A 199 -9.13 8.01 13.32
N ARG A 200 -8.07 7.37 12.81
CA ARG A 200 -6.76 7.31 13.47
C ARG A 200 -6.24 8.73 13.57
N ARG A 201 -6.17 9.27 14.79
CA ARG A 201 -5.65 10.62 15.00
C ARG A 201 -4.15 10.64 14.74
N ALA A 202 -3.73 11.61 13.92
CA ALA A 202 -2.33 11.93 13.70
C ALA A 202 -1.62 12.17 15.04
N ASN A 203 -0.48 11.51 15.24
CA ASN A 203 0.32 11.69 16.44
C ASN A 203 1.00 13.08 16.45
N LYS A 204 0.70 13.88 17.47
CA LYS A 204 1.26 15.24 17.61
C LYS A 204 2.76 15.22 17.86
N THR A 205 3.26 14.29 18.66
CA THR A 205 4.66 14.21 19.09
C THR A 205 5.60 13.93 17.91
N LEU A 206 5.22 13.05 16.99
CA LEU A 206 6.03 12.80 15.79
C LEU A 206 6.10 14.03 14.89
N SER A 207 4.99 14.75 14.75
CA SER A 207 4.92 15.95 13.92
C SER A 207 5.84 17.07 14.43
N GLU A 208 6.06 17.15 15.74
CA GLU A 208 6.99 18.12 16.36
C GLU A 208 8.48 17.80 16.06
N LEU A 209 8.80 16.55 15.73
CA LEU A 209 10.15 16.11 15.40
C LEU A 209 10.48 16.25 13.90
N ALA A 210 9.45 16.32 13.05
CA ALA A 210 9.58 16.44 11.60
C ALA A 210 9.68 17.91 11.15
N ASP A 211 10.39 18.16 10.06
CA ASP A 211 10.47 19.47 9.41
C ASP A 211 9.23 19.76 8.54
N TRP A 212 8.50 18.72 8.16
CA TRP A 212 7.19 18.79 7.53
C TRP A 212 6.38 17.52 7.80
N THR A 213 5.05 17.62 7.73
CA THR A 213 4.16 16.47 7.95
C THR A 213 3.00 16.47 6.97
N VAL A 214 2.80 15.33 6.30
CA VAL A 214 1.59 15.00 5.56
C VAL A 214 0.70 14.17 6.49
N LYS A 215 -0.49 14.68 6.82
CA LYS A 215 -1.34 14.12 7.88
C LYS A 215 -2.23 12.97 7.43
N HIS A 216 -2.38 12.76 6.13
CA HIS A 216 -3.20 11.70 5.55
C HIS A 216 -2.77 11.44 4.11
N ILE A 217 -3.09 10.25 3.61
CA ILE A 217 -2.93 9.89 2.19
C ILE A 217 -4.34 9.89 1.58
N THR A 218 -4.54 10.67 0.51
CA THR A 218 -5.86 10.81 -0.12
C THR A 218 -6.20 9.60 -0.99
N LYS A 219 -7.50 9.34 -1.19
CA LYS A 219 -8.01 8.35 -2.15
C LYS A 219 -7.46 8.58 -3.55
N GLU A 220 -7.41 9.84 -3.99
CA GLU A 220 -6.91 10.22 -5.31
C GLU A 220 -5.43 9.85 -5.50
N TRP A 221 -4.59 10.08 -4.48
CA TRP A 221 -3.18 9.71 -4.55
C TRP A 221 -2.99 8.20 -4.61
N LEU A 222 -3.76 7.44 -3.83
CA LEU A 222 -3.74 5.98 -3.88
C LEU A 222 -4.17 5.46 -5.25
N GLU A 223 -5.25 6.00 -5.81
CA GLU A 223 -5.78 5.59 -7.11
C GLU A 223 -4.82 5.89 -8.28
N LYS A 224 -4.15 7.05 -8.25
CA LYS A 224 -3.15 7.44 -9.27
C LYS A 224 -1.82 6.71 -9.14
N SER A 225 -1.61 6.01 -8.02
CA SER A 225 -0.35 5.33 -7.71
C SER A 225 -0.52 3.81 -7.68
N GLN A 226 -1.42 3.24 -8.48
CA GLN A 226 -1.54 1.79 -8.60
C GLN A 226 -0.48 1.23 -9.57
N LEU A 227 0.07 0.07 -9.25
CA LEU A 227 0.88 -0.71 -10.18
C LEU A 227 0.06 -1.08 -11.43
N PRO A 228 0.70 -1.33 -12.58
CA PRO A 228 0.03 -1.91 -13.73
C PRO A 228 -0.70 -3.21 -13.35
N HIS A 229 -1.86 -3.46 -13.97
CA HIS A 229 -2.66 -4.67 -13.72
C HIS A 229 -1.86 -5.97 -13.83
N LYS A 230 -0.90 -6.01 -14.76
CA LYS A 230 0.06 -7.10 -14.93
C LYS A 230 1.46 -6.52 -14.80
N VAL A 231 2.21 -7.01 -13.82
CA VAL A 231 3.62 -6.69 -13.65
C VAL A 231 4.47 -7.85 -14.18
N PRO A 232 5.42 -7.62 -15.09
CA PRO A 232 6.35 -8.66 -15.53
C PRO A 232 7.08 -9.30 -14.35
N ASN A 233 6.97 -10.62 -14.20
CA ASN A 233 7.58 -11.36 -13.08
C ASN A 233 8.22 -12.68 -13.56
N GLY A 234 9.18 -12.57 -14.48
CA GLY A 234 9.85 -13.73 -15.08
C GLY A 234 8.90 -14.52 -15.99
N ARG A 235 8.68 -15.81 -15.70
CA ARG A 235 7.89 -16.71 -16.56
C ARG A 235 6.38 -16.43 -16.53
N ARG A 236 5.85 -15.93 -15.42
CA ARG A 236 4.42 -15.62 -15.27
C ARG A 236 4.30 -14.22 -14.69
N PRO A 237 3.53 -13.31 -15.31
CA PRO A 237 3.31 -11.99 -14.74
C PRO A 237 2.58 -12.11 -13.40
N ALA A 238 2.90 -11.21 -12.46
CA ALA A 238 2.09 -11.01 -11.28
C ALA A 238 0.88 -10.16 -11.67
N THR A 239 -0.31 -10.63 -11.33
CA THR A 239 -1.57 -9.93 -11.62
C THR A 239 -2.20 -9.50 -10.31
N ILE A 240 -2.77 -8.31 -10.29
CA ILE A 240 -3.56 -7.82 -9.16
C ILE A 240 -4.62 -8.86 -8.74
N PRO A 241 -4.79 -9.15 -7.44
CA PRO A 241 -5.89 -9.98 -6.94
C PRO A 241 -7.26 -9.39 -7.27
N THR A 242 -8.23 -10.23 -7.65
CA THR A 242 -9.60 -9.77 -7.99
C THR A 242 -10.27 -9.04 -6.82
N SER A 243 -10.01 -9.47 -5.59
CA SER A 243 -10.49 -8.85 -4.35
C SER A 243 -9.90 -7.46 -4.08
N TRP A 244 -8.91 -7.02 -4.87
CA TRP A 244 -8.27 -5.71 -4.78
C TRP A 244 -8.74 -4.78 -5.90
N HIS A 245 -9.73 -5.18 -6.71
CA HIS A 245 -10.38 -4.26 -7.63
C HIS A 245 -11.47 -3.44 -6.93
N PRO A 246 -11.70 -2.18 -7.36
CA PRO A 246 -12.99 -1.52 -7.11
C PRO A 246 -14.12 -2.41 -7.64
N GLU A 247 -15.25 -2.43 -6.95
CA GLU A 247 -16.41 -3.26 -7.34
C GLU A 247 -16.05 -4.76 -7.50
N SER A 248 -15.19 -5.28 -6.60
CA SER A 248 -14.63 -6.65 -6.72
C SER A 248 -15.68 -7.77 -6.88
N GLU A 249 -16.88 -7.60 -6.33
CA GLU A 249 -18.00 -8.53 -6.53
C GLU A 249 -18.46 -8.54 -7.98
N MET A 250 -18.65 -7.36 -8.59
CA MET A 250 -19.00 -7.23 -10.01
C MET A 250 -17.85 -7.71 -10.89
N PHE A 251 -16.61 -7.41 -10.53
CA PHE A 251 -15.43 -7.93 -11.24
C PHE A 251 -15.43 -9.47 -11.27
N ALA A 252 -15.77 -10.12 -10.14
CA ALA A 252 -15.87 -11.57 -10.07
C ALA A 252 -16.95 -12.12 -11.01
N LEU A 253 -18.12 -11.48 -11.06
CA LEU A 253 -19.20 -11.84 -11.98
C LEU A 253 -18.80 -11.70 -13.46
N VAL A 254 -18.09 -10.62 -13.81
CA VAL A 254 -17.54 -10.42 -15.17
C VAL A 254 -16.58 -11.54 -15.53
N MET A 255 -15.67 -11.91 -14.61
CA MET A 255 -14.70 -12.97 -14.84
C MET A 255 -15.36 -14.35 -14.97
N GLU A 256 -16.39 -14.63 -14.17
CA GLU A 256 -17.20 -15.84 -14.26
C GLU A 256 -17.93 -15.92 -15.61
N GLU A 257 -18.55 -14.82 -16.04
CA GLU A 257 -19.28 -14.73 -17.30
C GLU A 257 -18.35 -14.98 -18.50
N LEU A 258 -17.24 -14.25 -18.59
CA LEU A 258 -16.25 -14.45 -19.66
C LEU A 258 -15.67 -15.87 -19.63
N GLY A 259 -15.51 -16.45 -18.44
CA GLY A 259 -15.00 -17.82 -18.23
C GLY A 259 -15.82 -18.91 -18.91
N LYS A 260 -17.08 -18.63 -19.31
CA LYS A 260 -17.92 -19.57 -20.06
C LYS A 260 -17.41 -19.82 -21.48
N VAL A 261 -16.69 -18.88 -22.07
CA VAL A 261 -16.19 -18.96 -23.45
C VAL A 261 -14.69 -18.75 -23.58
N HIS A 262 -14.03 -18.20 -22.55
CA HIS A 262 -12.61 -17.86 -22.54
C HIS A 262 -11.86 -18.51 -21.37
N SER A 263 -10.58 -18.80 -21.58
CA SER A 263 -9.65 -19.07 -20.49
C SER A 263 -9.37 -17.81 -19.66
N LEU A 264 -8.83 -17.97 -18.45
CA LEU A 264 -8.47 -16.84 -17.58
C LEU A 264 -7.60 -15.78 -18.30
N SER A 265 -6.60 -16.21 -19.08
CA SER A 265 -5.72 -15.31 -19.82
C SER A 265 -6.49 -14.51 -20.88
N GLU A 266 -7.39 -15.16 -21.60
CA GLU A 266 -8.22 -14.54 -22.64
C GLU A 266 -9.27 -13.59 -22.05
N SER A 267 -9.84 -13.90 -20.89
CA SER A 267 -10.72 -12.99 -20.14
C SER A 267 -9.96 -11.71 -19.74
N TRP A 268 -8.74 -11.83 -19.22
CA TRP A 268 -7.89 -10.67 -18.95
C TRP A 268 -7.55 -9.86 -20.21
N GLN A 269 -7.27 -10.54 -21.33
CA GLN A 269 -7.01 -9.85 -22.60
C GLN A 269 -8.25 -9.13 -23.13
N TRP A 270 -9.43 -9.72 -22.94
CA TRP A 270 -10.70 -9.09 -23.26
C TRP A 270 -10.88 -7.82 -22.41
N LEU A 271 -10.62 -7.87 -21.11
CA LEU A 271 -10.74 -6.71 -20.24
C LEU A 271 -9.72 -5.60 -20.56
N ALA A 272 -8.53 -5.96 -21.04
CA ALA A 272 -7.44 -5.02 -21.33
C ALA A 272 -7.54 -4.35 -22.71
N THR A 273 -8.58 -4.62 -23.49
CA THR A 273 -8.76 -4.08 -24.85
C THR A 273 -10.05 -3.28 -24.92
N THR A 274 -10.10 -2.22 -25.73
CA THR A 274 -11.35 -1.51 -26.00
C THR A 274 -12.38 -2.42 -26.69
N LYS A 275 -13.64 -2.03 -26.65
CA LYS A 275 -14.75 -2.79 -27.26
C LYS A 275 -15.42 -1.95 -28.34
N PRO A 276 -15.99 -2.60 -29.39
CA PRO A 276 -16.79 -1.88 -30.36
C PRO A 276 -18.02 -1.24 -29.70
N ASN A 277 -18.53 -0.18 -30.30
CA ASN A 277 -19.80 0.39 -29.89
C ASN A 277 -20.93 -0.61 -30.22
N ILE A 278 -21.82 -0.85 -29.25
CA ILE A 278 -22.97 -1.74 -29.36
C ILE A 278 -24.17 -0.97 -28.82
N ASP A 279 -25.23 -0.86 -29.63
CA ASP A 279 -26.46 -0.17 -29.25
C ASP A 279 -27.02 -0.73 -27.94
N GLY A 280 -27.31 0.18 -26.99
CA GLY A 280 -27.85 -0.16 -25.67
C GLY A 280 -26.81 -0.54 -24.62
N LEU A 281 -25.52 -0.55 -24.95
CA LEU A 281 -24.42 -0.75 -23.99
C LEU A 281 -23.58 0.52 -23.81
N ILE A 282 -22.82 0.59 -22.71
CA ILE A 282 -21.90 1.70 -22.46
C ILE A 282 -20.81 1.78 -23.54
N ASP A 283 -20.33 2.99 -23.84
CA ASP A 283 -19.27 3.17 -24.83
C ASP A 283 -17.90 2.81 -24.25
N LEU A 284 -17.30 1.74 -24.77
CA LEU A 284 -15.98 1.23 -24.41
C LEU A 284 -14.98 1.33 -25.58
N THR A 285 -15.24 2.22 -26.55
CA THR A 285 -14.35 2.42 -27.71
C THR A 285 -13.08 3.21 -27.35
N LEU A 286 -13.16 4.09 -26.34
CA LEU A 286 -12.05 4.94 -25.89
C LEU A 286 -11.48 4.53 -24.52
N VAL A 287 -12.20 3.70 -23.77
CA VAL A 287 -11.84 3.27 -22.41
C VAL A 287 -11.87 1.75 -22.35
N THR A 288 -10.87 1.14 -21.71
CA THR A 288 -10.86 -0.32 -21.56
C THR A 288 -11.89 -0.76 -20.51
N PRO A 289 -12.46 -1.98 -20.61
CA PRO A 289 -13.25 -2.55 -19.53
C PRO A 289 -12.55 -2.51 -18.17
N LEU A 290 -11.22 -2.72 -18.10
CA LEU A 290 -10.46 -2.60 -16.84
C LEU A 290 -10.55 -1.21 -16.22
N ASP A 291 -10.46 -0.16 -17.04
CA ASP A 291 -10.57 1.21 -16.55
C ASP A 291 -12.01 1.56 -16.17
N ALA A 292 -12.99 1.08 -16.93
CA ALA A 292 -14.41 1.26 -16.64
C ALA A 292 -14.84 0.56 -15.33
N LEU A 293 -14.23 -0.57 -14.98
CA LEU A 293 -14.49 -1.31 -13.73
C LEU A 293 -14.12 -0.53 -12.46
N ARG A 294 -13.51 0.65 -12.57
CA ARG A 294 -13.19 1.52 -11.42
C ARG A 294 -14.41 2.22 -10.81
N THR A 295 -15.54 2.24 -11.52
CA THR A 295 -16.79 2.85 -11.06
C THR A 295 -17.93 1.84 -11.04
N THR A 296 -18.93 2.05 -10.18
CA THR A 296 -20.11 1.16 -10.10
C THR A 296 -20.87 1.10 -11.44
N GLU A 297 -21.09 2.25 -12.09
CA GLU A 297 -21.77 2.31 -13.39
C GLU A 297 -20.97 1.59 -14.49
N GLY A 298 -19.65 1.84 -14.55
CA GLY A 298 -18.79 1.18 -15.51
C GLY A 298 -18.69 -0.33 -15.26
N ALA A 299 -18.69 -0.77 -14.00
CA ALA A 299 -18.68 -2.19 -13.66
C ALA A 299 -19.95 -2.92 -14.11
N ILE A 300 -21.13 -2.32 -13.91
CA ILE A 300 -22.41 -2.84 -14.42
C ILE A 300 -22.37 -2.91 -15.95
N GLY A 301 -21.96 -1.83 -16.62
CA GLY A 301 -21.92 -1.80 -18.08
C GLY A 301 -20.90 -2.78 -18.68
N VAL A 302 -19.77 -3.01 -18.02
CA VAL A 302 -18.78 -4.04 -18.44
C VAL A 302 -19.36 -5.44 -18.29
N TYR A 303 -20.15 -5.70 -17.26
CA TYR A 303 -20.85 -6.97 -17.09
C TYR A 303 -21.89 -7.20 -18.19
N ASP A 304 -22.66 -6.18 -18.56
CA ASP A 304 -23.61 -6.29 -19.67
C ASP A 304 -22.89 -6.53 -21.02
N HIS A 305 -21.75 -5.88 -21.26
CA HIS A 305 -20.87 -6.18 -22.40
C HIS A 305 -20.37 -7.62 -22.38
N ALA A 306 -19.94 -8.13 -21.23
CA ALA A 306 -19.47 -9.51 -21.10
C ALA A 306 -20.59 -10.52 -21.44
N LYS A 307 -21.82 -10.30 -20.95
CA LYS A 307 -22.98 -11.14 -21.28
C LYS A 307 -23.29 -11.15 -22.77
N ALA A 308 -23.40 -9.96 -23.39
CA ALA A 308 -23.66 -9.84 -24.82
C ALA A 308 -22.57 -10.52 -25.66
N TYR A 309 -21.31 -10.39 -25.25
CA TYR A 309 -20.18 -11.04 -25.90
C TYR A 309 -20.23 -12.57 -25.82
N VAL A 310 -20.55 -13.11 -24.64
CA VAL A 310 -20.68 -14.56 -24.41
C VAL A 310 -21.81 -15.14 -25.25
N GLU A 311 -22.98 -14.47 -25.27
CA GLU A 311 -24.11 -14.88 -26.11
C GLU A 311 -23.74 -14.91 -27.60
N TYR A 312 -23.10 -13.86 -28.11
CA TYR A 312 -22.60 -13.82 -29.48
C TYR A 312 -21.64 -14.99 -29.79
N LYS A 313 -20.72 -15.29 -28.87
CA LYS A 313 -19.74 -16.37 -29.04
C LYS A 313 -20.41 -17.75 -29.09
N ILE A 314 -21.35 -18.01 -28.19
CA ILE A 314 -22.11 -19.27 -28.14
C ILE A 314 -22.94 -19.43 -29.42
N ASN A 315 -23.64 -18.40 -29.85
CA ASN A 315 -24.47 -18.44 -31.07
C ASN A 315 -23.66 -18.62 -32.36
N LYS A 316 -22.37 -18.28 -32.36
CA LYS A 316 -21.48 -18.50 -33.51
C LYS A 316 -20.86 -19.91 -33.54
N GLN A 317 -20.91 -20.63 -32.42
CA GLN A 317 -20.40 -22.01 -32.31
C GLN A 317 -21.48 -23.07 -32.59
N ASN A 318 -22.76 -22.69 -32.51
CA ASN A 318 -23.91 -23.50 -32.93
C ASN A 318 -24.26 -23.24 -34.40
#